data_AF-A0A1C6L8G4-F1
#
_entry.id   AF-A0A1C6L8G4-F1
#
_cell.length_a   1.000
_cell.length_b   1.000
_cell.length_c   1.000
_cell.angle_alpha   90.00
_cell.angle_beta   90.00
_cell.angle_gamma   90.00
#
_symmetry.space_group_name_H-M   'P 1'
#
loop_
_entity.id
_entity.type
_entity.pdbx_description
1 polymer ?
#
loop_
_entity_poly.entity_id
_entity_poly.type
_entity_poly.pdbx_seq_one_letter_code
_entity_poly.pdbx_strand_id
1 'polypeptide(L)'
;MELLYQTTKTDSKGRNVTTYCNRLTLEVVLDPCINYPIGYAVGTHETPELIAEALRDAAKHSEELFGVMLRANQIQCDHYGIKAMTPLYNVMGDKLTPARVKNAKAKVVEPYFGYLNKTYCKLFNNWSGFGITTDPSKQPNSEALNMLRHSFPDEAGVREQIDRIMQMERQRKVEQFRKLMENLPAERRLPLSREQYLLNFGAETGHKNAIEGSGLRPTLLGVKRDYDCFDVRFRQYAGKRWTVKYDPDNLHEVLAVSEDGTLRFMLTEKYVQPMALADRKEGDAAALQQVQDFNRHLEQHVTERLTLAYEKAQPVIAQDNILNRLLICDSRGQHKLPKAQKRLKAIDVEAVEVKTVEVPLIPQGAAASDKDDYSIF
;
A
#
# COMPACT_ATOMS: atom_id res chain seq x y z
N MET A 1 -27.24 3.66 -0.48
CA MET A 1 -28.24 4.67 -0.91
C MET A 1 -29.44 3.96 -1.51
N GLU A 2 -30.62 4.58 -1.49
CA GLU A 2 -31.87 3.91 -1.90
C GLU A 2 -32.29 4.21 -3.35
N LEU A 3 -31.38 4.03 -4.31
CA LEU A 3 -31.62 4.27 -5.74
C LEU A 3 -31.58 2.96 -6.53
N LEU A 4 -32.59 2.75 -7.38
CA LEU A 4 -32.75 1.56 -8.21
C LEU A 4 -32.09 1.72 -9.58
N TYR A 5 -31.55 0.64 -10.12
CA TYR A 5 -31.07 0.58 -11.50
C TYR A 5 -31.59 -0.65 -12.25
N GLN A 6 -31.69 -0.51 -13.57
CA GLN A 6 -32.00 -1.62 -14.46
C GLN A 6 -30.73 -2.34 -14.93
N THR A 7 -30.81 -3.67 -15.02
CA THR A 7 -29.77 -4.48 -15.66
C THR A 7 -30.41 -5.57 -16.50
N THR A 8 -29.87 -5.81 -17.69
CA THR A 8 -30.33 -6.88 -18.58
C THR A 8 -29.27 -7.98 -18.62
N LYS A 9 -29.68 -9.21 -18.30
CA LYS A 9 -28.81 -10.39 -18.36
C LYS A 9 -29.42 -11.43 -19.28
N THR A 10 -28.57 -12.12 -20.03
CA THR A 10 -28.98 -13.28 -20.83
C THR A 10 -29.03 -14.50 -19.91
N ASP A 11 -30.19 -15.12 -19.77
CA ASP A 11 -30.35 -16.37 -19.04
C ASP A 11 -29.67 -17.54 -19.82
N SER A 12 -29.38 -18.62 -19.11
CA SER A 12 -28.94 -19.93 -19.61
C SER A 12 -29.72 -20.45 -20.82
N LYS A 13 -30.96 -20.00 -21.02
CA LYS A 13 -31.85 -20.34 -22.14
C LYS A 13 -31.79 -19.35 -23.31
N GLY A 14 -30.84 -18.42 -23.32
CA GLY A 14 -30.66 -17.42 -24.38
C GLY A 14 -31.68 -16.28 -24.37
N ARG A 15 -32.46 -16.12 -23.30
CA ARG A 15 -33.46 -15.04 -23.17
C ARG A 15 -32.89 -13.86 -22.41
N ASN A 16 -33.15 -12.66 -22.89
CA ASN A 16 -32.80 -11.43 -22.18
C ASN A 16 -33.84 -11.16 -21.08
N VAL A 17 -33.38 -11.07 -19.83
CA VAL A 17 -34.20 -10.75 -18.66
C VAL A 17 -33.70 -9.44 -18.06
N THR A 18 -34.57 -8.44 -18.00
CA THR A 18 -34.27 -7.15 -17.35
C THR A 18 -34.83 -7.12 -15.93
N THR A 19 -33.97 -6.83 -14.95
CA THR A 19 -34.40 -6.57 -13.56
C THR A 19 -34.28 -5.09 -13.24
N TYR A 20 -35.25 -4.55 -12.50
CA TYR A 20 -35.36 -3.12 -12.15
C TYR A 20 -35.19 -2.86 -10.64
N CYS A 21 -34.90 -3.91 -9.87
CA CYS A 21 -34.87 -3.88 -8.41
C CYS A 21 -33.46 -3.86 -7.82
N ASN A 22 -32.44 -3.66 -8.66
CA ASN A 22 -31.04 -3.72 -8.22
C ASN A 22 -30.66 -2.40 -7.54
N ARG A 23 -29.81 -2.48 -6.52
CA ARG A 23 -29.27 -1.32 -5.79
C ARG A 23 -27.77 -1.42 -5.70
N LEU A 24 -27.13 -0.27 -5.60
CA LEU A 24 -25.70 -0.17 -5.33
C LEU A 24 -25.46 0.11 -3.85
N THR A 25 -24.38 -0.47 -3.36
CA THR A 25 -23.79 -0.16 -2.06
C THR A 25 -22.89 1.04 -2.20
N LEU A 26 -22.97 1.94 -1.22
CA LEU A 26 -22.15 3.13 -1.14
C LEU A 26 -21.42 3.08 0.20
N GLU A 27 -20.10 3.03 0.16
CA GLU A 27 -19.24 3.13 1.33
C GLU A 27 -18.75 4.59 1.44
N VAL A 28 -18.77 5.16 2.66
CA VAL A 28 -18.37 6.56 2.87
C VAL A 28 -17.44 6.66 4.06
N VAL A 29 -16.29 7.29 3.84
CA VAL A 29 -15.42 7.82 4.90
C VAL A 29 -15.89 9.23 5.21
N LEU A 30 -16.44 9.42 6.40
CA LEU A 30 -17.09 10.65 6.82
C LEU A 30 -16.26 11.35 7.91
N ASP A 31 -15.98 12.64 7.74
CA ASP A 31 -15.56 13.50 8.84
C ASP A 31 -16.80 13.96 9.63
N PRO A 32 -16.93 13.55 10.91
CA PRO A 32 -18.13 13.81 11.69
C PRO A 32 -18.25 15.26 12.18
N CYS A 33 -17.20 16.10 12.07
CA CYS A 33 -17.23 17.48 12.55
C CYS A 33 -18.30 18.30 11.82
N ILE A 34 -18.43 18.10 10.50
CA ILE A 34 -19.44 18.76 9.66
C ILE A 34 -20.17 17.79 8.72
N ASN A 35 -20.03 16.49 8.96
CA ASN A 35 -20.47 15.43 8.05
C ASN A 35 -19.90 15.63 6.64
N TYR A 36 -18.59 15.85 6.52
CA TYR A 36 -17.91 15.99 5.22
C TYR A 36 -17.54 14.61 4.67
N PRO A 37 -18.03 14.20 3.49
CA PRO A 37 -17.63 12.93 2.88
C PRO A 37 -16.21 13.05 2.30
N ILE A 38 -15.20 12.81 3.13
CA ILE A 38 -13.80 12.91 2.72
C ILE A 38 -13.43 11.87 1.68
N GLY A 39 -14.00 10.66 1.76
CA GLY A 39 -13.82 9.59 0.78
C GLY A 39 -15.09 8.79 0.57
N TYR A 40 -15.30 8.22 -0.61
CA TYR A 40 -16.40 7.30 -0.86
C TYR A 40 -16.08 6.31 -1.99
N ALA A 41 -16.81 5.21 -2.04
CA ALA A 41 -16.77 4.27 -3.16
C ALA A 41 -18.14 3.64 -3.40
N VAL A 42 -18.42 3.26 -4.65
CA VAL A 42 -19.70 2.67 -5.07
C VAL A 42 -19.46 1.26 -5.60
N GLY A 43 -20.17 0.29 -5.04
CA GLY A 43 -20.04 -1.12 -5.38
C GLY A 43 -21.39 -1.81 -5.48
N THR A 44 -21.39 -3.07 -5.92
CA THR A 44 -22.63 -3.87 -5.99
C THR A 44 -23.02 -4.47 -4.64
N HIS A 45 -22.04 -4.69 -3.75
CA HIS A 45 -22.22 -5.21 -2.41
C HIS A 45 -21.07 -4.73 -1.51
N GLU A 46 -21.26 -4.81 -0.19
CA GLU A 46 -20.24 -4.48 0.80
C GLU A 46 -19.11 -5.51 0.71
N THR A 47 -17.89 -5.03 0.45
CA THR A 47 -16.68 -5.84 0.35
C THR A 47 -15.49 -5.10 0.98
N PRO A 48 -14.48 -5.82 1.52
CA PRO A 48 -13.24 -5.20 1.97
C PRO A 48 -12.59 -4.31 0.91
N GLU A 49 -12.64 -4.71 -0.35
CA GLU A 49 -12.10 -3.97 -1.50
C GLU A 49 -12.81 -2.63 -1.69
N LEU A 50 -14.14 -2.60 -1.54
CA LEU A 50 -14.93 -1.36 -1.63
C LEU A 50 -14.57 -0.38 -0.52
N ILE A 51 -14.34 -0.88 0.70
CA ILE A 51 -13.90 -0.04 1.83
C ILE A 51 -12.48 0.49 1.58
N ALA A 52 -11.59 -0.35 1.06
CA ALA A 52 -10.24 0.07 0.68
C ALA A 52 -10.26 1.15 -0.40
N GLU A 53 -11.16 1.04 -1.37
CA GLU A 53 -11.37 2.06 -2.40
C GLU A 53 -11.87 3.39 -1.81
N ALA A 54 -12.82 3.36 -0.86
CA ALA A 54 -13.30 4.57 -0.20
C ALA A 54 -12.21 5.25 0.65
N LEU A 55 -11.34 4.48 1.31
CA LEU A 55 -10.18 4.99 2.03
C LEU A 55 -9.11 5.55 1.07
N ARG A 56 -8.91 4.91 -0.07
CA ARG A 56 -8.02 5.40 -1.13
C ARG A 56 -8.50 6.75 -1.68
N ASP A 57 -9.81 6.87 -1.95
CA ASP A 57 -10.44 8.13 -2.36
C ASP A 57 -10.27 9.21 -1.28
N ALA A 58 -10.41 8.87 0.01
CA ALA A 58 -10.15 9.81 1.11
C ALA A 58 -8.71 10.35 1.10
N ALA A 59 -7.72 9.47 0.91
CA ALA A 59 -6.31 9.87 0.82
C ALA A 59 -6.07 10.80 -0.38
N LYS A 60 -6.55 10.42 -1.57
CA LYS A 60 -6.43 11.25 -2.78
C LYS A 60 -7.12 12.60 -2.65
N HIS A 61 -8.35 12.60 -2.16
CA HIS A 61 -9.11 13.83 -2.02
C HIS A 61 -8.45 14.79 -1.01
N SER A 62 -7.80 14.28 0.03
CA SER A 62 -7.00 15.12 0.92
C SER A 62 -5.78 15.75 0.23
N GLU A 63 -5.14 15.03 -0.69
CA GLU A 63 -4.06 15.57 -1.52
C GLU A 63 -4.56 16.67 -2.47
N GLU A 64 -5.72 16.46 -3.11
CA GLU A 64 -6.37 17.49 -3.94
C GLU A 64 -6.70 18.76 -3.16
N LEU A 65 -7.15 18.62 -1.91
CA LEU A 65 -7.57 19.75 -1.08
C LEU A 65 -6.40 20.50 -0.42
N PHE A 66 -5.36 19.78 -0.01
CA PHE A 66 -4.32 20.30 0.88
C PHE A 66 -2.88 20.10 0.36
N GLY A 67 -2.71 19.48 -0.82
CA GLY A 67 -1.41 19.21 -1.44
C GLY A 67 -0.66 18.01 -0.88
N VAL A 68 -1.21 17.33 0.13
CA VAL A 68 -0.61 16.13 0.75
C VAL A 68 -1.69 15.12 1.10
N MET A 69 -1.41 13.84 0.92
CA MET A 69 -2.27 12.78 1.44
C MET A 69 -2.24 12.78 2.97
N LEU A 70 -3.40 12.67 3.60
CA LEU A 70 -3.56 12.70 5.04
C LEU A 70 -4.20 11.42 5.56
N ARG A 71 -3.81 11.08 6.79
CA ARG A 71 -4.47 10.04 7.59
C ARG A 71 -5.23 10.70 8.75
N ALA A 72 -6.18 9.97 9.33
CA ALA A 72 -6.97 10.45 10.45
C ALA A 72 -6.26 10.25 11.79
N ASN A 73 -6.59 11.07 12.79
CA ASN A 73 -6.17 10.83 14.18
C ASN A 73 -6.88 9.62 14.79
N GLN A 74 -8.09 9.33 14.31
CA GLN A 74 -8.90 8.23 14.80
C GLN A 74 -9.79 7.74 13.66
N ILE A 75 -9.81 6.42 13.46
CA ILE A 75 -10.79 5.74 12.62
C ILE A 75 -11.76 4.98 13.51
N GLN A 76 -13.04 5.25 13.30
CA GLN A 76 -14.12 4.46 13.84
C GLN A 76 -14.76 3.68 12.72
N CYS A 77 -14.78 2.36 12.86
CA CYS A 77 -15.38 1.44 11.89
C CYS A 77 -16.43 0.55 12.57
N ASP A 78 -17.35 -0.01 11.77
CA ASP A 78 -18.19 -1.11 12.23
C ASP A 78 -17.37 -2.42 12.27
N HIS A 79 -17.94 -3.48 12.84
CA HIS A 79 -17.29 -4.78 13.00
C HIS A 79 -17.23 -5.60 11.69
N TYR A 80 -17.82 -5.11 10.60
CA TYR A 80 -17.81 -5.80 9.32
C TYR A 80 -16.38 -5.91 8.77
N GLY A 81 -15.95 -7.12 8.42
CA GLY A 81 -14.64 -7.38 7.82
C GLY A 81 -13.44 -6.96 8.69
N ILE A 82 -13.63 -6.74 10.00
CA ILE A 82 -12.64 -6.05 10.85
C ILE A 82 -11.25 -6.70 10.80
N LYS A 83 -11.17 -8.03 10.78
CA LYS A 83 -9.88 -8.75 10.73
C LYS A 83 -9.09 -8.46 9.45
N ALA A 84 -9.76 -8.45 8.30
CA ALA A 84 -9.13 -8.17 7.01
C ALA A 84 -8.75 -6.68 6.89
N MET A 85 -9.57 -5.79 7.45
CA MET A 85 -9.42 -4.34 7.30
C MET A 85 -8.56 -3.67 8.37
N THR A 86 -8.33 -4.31 9.53
CA THR A 86 -7.54 -3.74 10.64
C THR A 86 -6.17 -3.22 10.19
N PRO A 87 -5.38 -3.95 9.36
CA PRO A 87 -4.10 -3.43 8.87
C PRO A 87 -4.27 -2.10 8.10
N LEU A 88 -5.29 -2.01 7.25
CA LEU A 88 -5.53 -0.82 6.43
C LEU A 88 -6.01 0.36 7.29
N TYR A 89 -6.89 0.10 8.26
CA TYR A 89 -7.34 1.13 9.20
C TYR A 89 -6.20 1.67 10.07
N ASN A 90 -5.25 0.82 10.50
CA ASN A 90 -4.09 1.26 11.26
C ASN A 90 -3.12 2.10 10.42
N VAL A 91 -3.12 1.95 9.09
CA VAL A 91 -2.36 2.83 8.20
C VAL A 91 -3.05 4.18 8.06
N MET A 92 -4.37 4.16 7.88
CA MET A 92 -5.19 5.36 7.66
C MET A 92 -5.59 6.10 8.94
N GLY A 93 -5.30 5.54 10.13
CA GLY A 93 -5.66 6.12 11.41
C GLY A 93 -4.57 5.90 12.46
N ASP A 94 -4.23 6.94 13.23
CA ASP A 94 -3.33 6.78 14.40
C ASP A 94 -3.96 5.87 15.47
N LYS A 95 -5.28 5.99 15.66
CA LYS A 95 -6.05 5.16 16.59
C LYS A 95 -7.19 4.47 15.89
N LEU A 96 -7.32 3.16 16.11
CA LEU A 96 -8.48 2.39 15.69
C LEU A 96 -9.41 2.17 16.88
N THR A 97 -10.65 2.65 16.76
CA THR A 97 -11.68 2.42 17.79
C THR A 97 -12.90 1.76 17.14
N PRO A 98 -13.03 0.43 17.24
CA PRO A 98 -14.22 -0.27 16.76
C PRO A 98 -15.46 0.22 17.51
N ALA A 99 -16.56 0.48 16.79
CA ALA A 99 -17.80 0.95 17.41
C ALA A 99 -18.35 -0.12 18.38
N ARG A 100 -18.55 0.23 19.66
CA ARG A 100 -19.06 -0.74 20.65
C ARG A 100 -20.40 -1.32 20.20
N VAL A 101 -20.50 -2.64 20.18
CA VAL A 101 -21.74 -3.37 19.87
C VAL A 101 -22.86 -2.83 20.78
N LYS A 102 -23.99 -2.43 20.19
CA LYS A 102 -25.18 -1.81 20.83
C LYS A 102 -25.10 -0.32 21.21
N ASN A 103 -24.10 0.45 20.77
CA ASN A 103 -24.10 1.92 20.94
C ASN A 103 -24.57 2.65 19.67
N ALA A 104 -25.89 2.87 19.54
CA ALA A 104 -26.47 3.55 18.38
C ALA A 104 -25.99 5.01 18.20
N LYS A 105 -25.65 5.71 19.30
CA LYS A 105 -25.11 7.09 19.22
C LYS A 105 -23.70 7.16 18.63
N ALA A 106 -22.97 6.05 18.62
CA ALA A 106 -21.64 5.99 18.04
C ALA A 106 -21.68 5.96 16.50
N LYS A 107 -22.82 5.61 15.88
CA LYS A 107 -22.95 5.44 14.43
C LYS A 107 -23.39 6.72 13.74
N VAL A 108 -22.50 7.70 13.63
CA VAL A 108 -22.75 9.00 12.96
C VAL A 108 -23.16 8.83 11.48
N VAL A 109 -22.73 7.73 10.87
CA VAL A 109 -22.97 7.39 9.45
C VAL A 109 -24.46 7.10 9.16
N GLU A 110 -25.21 6.47 10.08
CA GLU A 110 -26.62 6.12 9.84
C GLU A 110 -27.52 7.36 9.66
N PRO A 111 -27.47 8.38 10.55
CA PRO A 111 -28.15 9.67 10.33
C PRO A 111 -27.74 10.35 9.02
N TYR A 112 -26.46 10.24 8.63
CA TYR A 112 -25.95 10.84 7.40
C TYR A 112 -26.60 10.21 6.16
N PHE A 113 -26.68 8.88 6.06
CA PHE A 113 -27.43 8.24 4.96
C PHE A 113 -28.92 8.58 4.98
N GLY A 114 -29.52 8.73 6.16
CA GLY A 114 -30.89 9.23 6.31
C GLY A 114 -31.06 10.65 5.73
N TYR A 115 -30.10 11.54 5.97
CA TYR A 115 -30.06 12.89 5.40
C TYR A 115 -29.92 12.86 3.89
N LEU A 116 -28.99 12.07 3.35
CA LEU A 116 -28.77 11.93 1.91
C LEU A 116 -30.03 11.45 1.19
N ASN A 117 -30.69 10.42 1.74
CA ASN A 117 -31.93 9.90 1.16
C ASN A 117 -33.05 10.96 1.14
N LYS A 118 -33.22 11.71 2.23
CA LYS A 118 -34.28 12.74 2.33
C LYS A 118 -34.03 13.96 1.46
N THR A 119 -32.77 14.38 1.34
CA THR A 119 -32.40 15.64 0.67
C THR A 119 -32.21 15.45 -0.83
N TYR A 120 -31.62 14.31 -1.23
CA TYR A 120 -31.24 14.07 -2.62
C TYR A 120 -32.01 12.91 -3.25
N CYS A 121 -31.94 11.71 -2.66
CA CYS A 121 -32.47 10.51 -3.33
C CYS A 121 -33.95 10.62 -3.65
N LYS A 122 -34.76 11.19 -2.74
CA LYS A 122 -36.20 11.43 -2.93
C LYS A 122 -36.57 12.24 -4.18
N LEU A 123 -35.65 13.01 -4.74
CA LEU A 123 -35.88 13.83 -5.93
C LEU A 123 -35.77 13.02 -7.23
N PHE A 124 -35.23 11.79 -7.17
CA PHE A 124 -35.06 10.95 -8.35
C PHE A 124 -36.21 9.97 -8.54
N ASN A 125 -36.58 9.73 -9.80
CA ASN A 125 -37.69 8.86 -10.17
C ASN A 125 -37.43 7.37 -9.88
N ASN A 126 -36.17 6.98 -9.66
CA ASN A 126 -35.73 5.62 -9.33
C ASN A 126 -35.50 5.41 -7.82
N TRP A 127 -35.98 6.31 -6.96
CA TRP A 127 -35.88 6.13 -5.51
C TRP A 127 -36.80 5.02 -5.01
N SER A 128 -36.25 4.01 -4.33
CA SER A 128 -37.01 2.85 -3.84
C SER A 128 -37.81 3.09 -2.57
N GLY A 129 -37.60 4.23 -1.90
CA GLY A 129 -38.12 4.43 -0.56
C GLY A 129 -37.14 4.05 0.54
N PHE A 130 -37.61 4.05 1.78
CA PHE A 130 -36.85 3.55 2.92
C PHE A 130 -37.05 2.03 3.07
N GLY A 131 -36.36 1.39 4.03
CA GLY A 131 -36.50 -0.05 4.27
C GLY A 131 -37.96 -0.51 4.49
N ILE A 132 -38.24 -1.80 4.21
CA ILE A 132 -39.58 -2.41 4.17
C ILE A 132 -40.38 -2.23 5.48
N THR A 133 -39.68 -2.09 6.61
CA THR A 133 -40.27 -1.88 7.94
C THR A 133 -40.62 -0.42 8.26
N THR A 134 -40.35 0.51 7.34
CA THR A 134 -40.62 1.94 7.51
C THR A 134 -42.08 2.25 7.19
N ASP A 135 -42.64 3.20 7.94
CA ASP A 135 -44.00 3.74 7.77
C ASP A 135 -44.43 3.87 6.29
N PRO A 136 -45.49 3.14 5.86
CA PRO A 136 -45.95 3.11 4.48
C PRO A 136 -46.26 4.49 3.89
N SER A 137 -46.65 5.47 4.73
CA SER A 137 -46.96 6.83 4.27
C SER A 137 -45.72 7.60 3.78
N LYS A 138 -44.52 7.16 4.16
CA LYS A 138 -43.24 7.79 3.80
C LYS A 138 -42.56 7.09 2.61
N GLN A 139 -43.21 6.06 2.06
CA GLN A 139 -42.72 5.28 0.93
C GLN A 139 -43.23 5.86 -0.39
N PRO A 140 -42.47 5.71 -1.50
CA PRO A 140 -42.97 6.03 -2.82
C PRO A 140 -44.15 5.12 -3.17
N ASN A 141 -45.08 5.63 -3.98
CA ASN A 141 -46.19 4.82 -4.49
C ASN A 141 -45.63 3.70 -5.39
N SER A 142 -45.84 2.45 -5.00
CA SER A 142 -45.33 1.26 -5.70
C SER A 142 -45.90 1.10 -7.11
N GLU A 143 -47.16 1.48 -7.36
CA GLU A 143 -47.76 1.43 -8.68
C GLU A 143 -47.11 2.45 -9.63
N ALA A 144 -46.93 3.69 -9.16
CA ALA A 144 -46.26 4.74 -9.92
C ALA A 144 -44.78 4.38 -10.20
N LEU A 145 -44.08 3.84 -9.20
CA LEU A 145 -42.71 3.37 -9.34
C LEU A 145 -42.61 2.24 -10.38
N ASN A 146 -43.55 1.29 -10.37
CA ASN A 146 -43.60 0.21 -11.34
C ASN A 146 -43.90 0.73 -12.76
N MET A 147 -44.76 1.74 -12.93
CA MET A 147 -44.99 2.39 -14.23
C MET A 147 -43.71 3.06 -14.77
N LEU A 148 -42.94 3.69 -13.89
CA LEU A 148 -41.70 4.39 -14.25
C LEU A 148 -40.47 3.49 -14.42
N ARG A 149 -40.56 2.18 -14.13
CA ARG A 149 -39.41 1.25 -14.11
C ARG A 149 -38.55 1.27 -15.38
N HIS A 150 -39.18 1.44 -16.54
CA HIS A 150 -38.47 1.48 -17.84
C HIS A 150 -37.63 2.74 -18.03
N SER A 151 -37.89 3.79 -17.23
CA SER A 151 -37.09 5.02 -17.20
C SER A 151 -35.91 4.96 -16.23
N PHE A 152 -35.75 3.85 -15.49
CA PHE A 152 -34.65 3.74 -14.54
C PHE A 152 -33.32 3.75 -15.27
N PRO A 153 -32.31 4.47 -14.76
CA PRO A 153 -30.96 4.39 -15.29
C PRO A 153 -30.39 2.96 -15.18
N ASP A 154 -29.38 2.68 -15.99
CA ASP A 154 -28.55 1.49 -15.85
C ASP A 154 -27.55 1.65 -14.68
N GLU A 155 -26.67 0.66 -14.49
CA GLU A 155 -25.69 0.70 -13.39
C GLU A 155 -24.79 1.95 -13.46
N ALA A 156 -24.30 2.29 -14.67
CA ALA A 156 -23.45 3.45 -14.88
C ALA A 156 -24.21 4.77 -14.57
N GLY A 157 -25.46 4.87 -15.00
CA GLY A 157 -26.29 6.04 -14.72
C GLY A 157 -26.57 6.24 -13.23
N VAL A 158 -26.80 5.17 -12.45
CA VAL A 158 -26.94 5.31 -10.99
C VAL A 158 -25.63 5.65 -10.30
N ARG A 159 -24.49 5.11 -10.76
CA ARG A 159 -23.18 5.52 -10.26
C ARG A 159 -22.99 7.03 -10.44
N GLU A 160 -23.28 7.54 -11.63
CA GLU A 160 -23.20 8.98 -11.90
C GLU A 160 -24.17 9.81 -11.02
N GLN A 161 -25.39 9.32 -10.78
CA GLN A 161 -26.31 9.97 -9.84
C GLN A 161 -25.70 10.06 -8.43
N ILE A 162 -25.11 8.97 -7.93
CA ILE A 162 -24.48 8.93 -6.60
C ILE A 162 -23.27 9.87 -6.55
N ASP A 163 -22.42 9.86 -7.58
CA ASP A 163 -21.25 10.73 -7.70
C ASP A 163 -21.66 12.21 -7.67
N ARG A 164 -22.70 12.58 -8.42
CA ARG A 164 -23.24 13.94 -8.41
C ARG A 164 -23.71 14.35 -7.01
N ILE A 165 -24.37 13.45 -6.27
CA ILE A 165 -24.79 13.74 -4.88
C ILE A 165 -23.57 13.98 -3.98
N MET A 166 -22.53 13.13 -4.07
CA MET A 166 -21.32 13.29 -3.26
C MET A 166 -20.57 14.57 -3.59
N GLN A 167 -20.45 14.91 -4.88
CA GLN A 167 -19.82 16.15 -5.31
C GLN A 167 -20.59 17.38 -4.81
N MET A 168 -21.93 17.38 -4.88
CA MET A 168 -22.74 18.46 -4.31
C MET A 168 -22.53 18.61 -2.80
N GLU A 169 -22.46 17.50 -2.06
CA GLU A 169 -22.16 17.52 -0.63
C GLU A 169 -20.77 18.09 -0.32
N ARG A 170 -19.74 17.64 -1.05
CA ARG A 170 -18.37 18.18 -0.93
C ARG A 170 -18.35 19.67 -1.23
N GLN A 171 -18.91 20.10 -2.37
CA GLN A 171 -18.94 21.50 -2.78
C GLN A 171 -19.61 22.41 -1.75
N ARG A 172 -20.72 21.98 -1.14
CA ARG A 172 -21.42 22.77 -0.11
C ARG A 172 -20.61 22.99 1.16
N LYS A 173 -19.69 22.07 1.48
CA LYS A 173 -19.00 22.02 2.78
C LYS A 173 -17.49 22.26 2.68
N VAL A 174 -16.90 22.23 1.48
CA VAL A 174 -15.43 22.27 1.28
C VAL A 174 -14.79 23.53 1.86
N GLU A 175 -15.43 24.68 1.75
CA GLU A 175 -14.90 25.94 2.30
C GLU A 175 -14.85 25.90 3.84
N GLN A 176 -15.92 25.39 4.46
CA GLN A 176 -15.97 25.21 5.91
C GLN A 176 -14.95 24.17 6.36
N PHE A 177 -14.81 23.07 5.61
CA PHE A 177 -13.84 22.02 5.89
C PHE A 177 -12.40 22.55 5.85
N ARG A 178 -12.04 23.33 4.82
CA ARG A 178 -10.73 23.98 4.70
C ARG A 178 -10.42 24.88 5.90
N LYS A 179 -11.37 25.72 6.32
CA LYS A 179 -11.22 26.59 7.50
C LYS A 179 -11.00 25.79 8.79
N LEU A 180 -11.71 24.68 8.97
CA LEU A 180 -11.51 23.80 10.13
C LEU A 180 -10.12 23.15 10.11
N MET A 181 -9.65 22.77 8.92
CA MET A 181 -8.33 22.18 8.74
C MET A 181 -7.20 23.18 9.02
N GLU A 182 -7.35 24.44 8.61
CA GLU A 182 -6.40 25.52 8.92
C GLU A 182 -6.25 25.75 10.43
N ASN A 183 -7.35 25.62 11.18
CA ASN A 183 -7.34 25.74 12.64
C ASN A 183 -6.79 24.50 13.36
N LEU A 184 -6.60 23.39 12.66
CA LEU A 184 -6.10 22.14 13.26
C LEU A 184 -4.58 22.26 13.52
N PRO A 185 -4.09 21.95 14.74
CA PRO A 185 -2.66 21.95 15.03
C PRO A 185 -1.86 21.03 14.11
N ALA A 186 -0.62 21.41 13.78
CA ALA A 186 0.24 20.66 12.86
C ALA A 186 0.47 19.20 13.31
N GLU A 187 0.59 18.96 14.62
CA GLU A 187 0.75 17.63 15.21
C GLU A 187 -0.40 16.67 14.89
N ARG A 188 -1.59 17.22 14.60
CA ARG A 188 -2.80 16.46 14.26
C ARG A 188 -3.04 16.36 12.76
N ARG A 189 -2.17 16.95 11.94
CA ARG A 189 -2.18 16.82 10.47
C ARG A 189 -1.21 15.72 10.09
N LEU A 190 -1.68 14.48 10.19
CA LEU A 190 -0.85 13.31 10.01
C LEU A 190 -0.68 13.03 8.50
N PRO A 191 0.53 13.20 7.91
CA PRO A 191 0.73 12.90 6.50
C PRO A 191 0.77 11.39 6.27
N LEU A 192 0.23 10.96 5.13
CA LEU A 192 0.41 9.62 4.58
C LEU A 192 1.49 9.69 3.51
N SER A 193 2.62 9.02 3.73
CA SER A 193 3.70 9.04 2.73
C SER A 193 3.30 8.30 1.47
N ARG A 194 3.83 8.72 0.32
CA ARG A 194 3.58 8.04 -0.97
C ARG A 194 3.95 6.56 -0.94
N GLU A 195 5.06 6.22 -0.26
CA GLU A 195 5.46 4.83 -0.05
C GLU A 195 4.39 4.03 0.70
N GLN A 196 3.88 4.55 1.82
CA GLN A 196 2.83 3.88 2.60
C GLN A 196 1.54 3.77 1.79
N TYR A 197 1.19 4.81 1.04
CA TYR A 197 0.04 4.79 0.14
C TYR A 197 0.17 3.68 -0.91
N LEU A 198 1.27 3.65 -1.68
CA LEU A 198 1.49 2.63 -2.72
C LEU A 198 1.58 1.22 -2.14
N LEU A 199 2.17 1.06 -0.95
CA LEU A 199 2.27 -0.25 -0.30
C LEU A 199 0.89 -0.87 -0.03
N ASN A 200 -0.06 -0.05 0.41
CA ASN A 200 -1.36 -0.51 0.88
C ASN A 200 -2.48 -0.42 -0.16
N PHE A 201 -2.43 0.59 -1.05
CA PHE A 201 -3.46 0.88 -2.05
C PHE A 201 -2.99 0.70 -3.50
N GLY A 202 -1.69 0.51 -3.73
CA GLY A 202 -1.13 0.37 -5.06
C GLY A 202 -1.62 -0.90 -5.75
N ALA A 203 -2.00 -0.76 -7.02
CA ALA A 203 -2.30 -1.87 -7.89
C ALA A 203 -1.02 -2.68 -8.17
N GLU A 204 -1.17 -3.97 -8.38
CA GLU A 204 -0.07 -4.89 -8.69
C GLU A 204 -0.20 -5.45 -10.09
N THR A 205 0.93 -5.75 -10.73
CA THR A 205 0.97 -6.41 -12.04
C THR A 205 0.77 -7.93 -11.96
N GLY A 206 0.77 -8.51 -10.76
CA GLY A 206 0.70 -9.97 -10.54
C GLY A 206 1.97 -10.75 -10.91
N HIS A 207 2.96 -10.08 -11.51
CA HIS A 207 4.24 -10.66 -11.90
C HIS A 207 5.41 -9.97 -11.20
N LYS A 208 6.45 -10.75 -10.87
CA LYS A 208 7.68 -10.24 -10.28
C LYS A 208 8.70 -9.85 -11.35
N ASN A 209 9.29 -8.68 -11.22
CA ASN A 209 10.28 -8.12 -12.15
C ASN A 209 11.69 -8.26 -11.57
N ALA A 210 12.68 -8.54 -12.42
CA ALA A 210 14.10 -8.51 -12.04
C ALA A 210 14.70 -7.17 -12.43
N ILE A 211 15.77 -6.76 -11.75
CA ILE A 211 16.52 -5.55 -12.13
C ILE A 211 17.25 -5.83 -13.45
N GLU A 212 17.05 -4.96 -14.43
CA GLU A 212 17.74 -4.91 -15.72
C GLU A 212 18.79 -3.78 -15.71
N GLY A 213 19.61 -3.69 -16.77
CA GLY A 213 20.60 -2.62 -16.90
C GLY A 213 19.99 -1.20 -16.94
N SER A 214 18.72 -1.07 -17.33
CA SER A 214 17.99 0.21 -17.32
C SER A 214 17.30 0.54 -15.99
N GLY A 215 17.35 -0.35 -15.00
CA GLY A 215 16.57 -0.27 -13.76
C GLY A 215 15.52 -1.38 -13.70
N LEU A 216 14.30 -1.04 -13.29
CA LEU A 216 13.17 -1.96 -13.25
C LEU A 216 12.21 -1.66 -14.40
N ARG A 217 11.87 -2.67 -15.21
CA ARG A 217 11.01 -2.51 -16.40
C ARG A 217 9.69 -3.30 -16.31
N PRO A 218 8.75 -2.90 -15.44
CA PRO A 218 7.43 -3.52 -15.36
C PRO A 218 6.56 -3.17 -16.58
N THR A 219 5.57 -4.03 -16.86
CA THR A 219 4.48 -3.74 -17.81
C THR A 219 3.28 -3.22 -17.03
N LEU A 220 3.02 -1.92 -17.09
CA LEU A 220 1.91 -1.27 -16.39
C LEU A 220 0.83 -0.89 -17.40
N LEU A 221 -0.41 -1.27 -17.16
CA LEU A 221 -1.56 -0.98 -18.04
C LEU A 221 -1.30 -1.34 -19.52
N GLY A 222 -0.56 -2.44 -19.77
CA GLY A 222 -0.21 -2.91 -21.12
C GLY A 222 1.03 -2.26 -21.74
N VAL A 223 1.67 -1.28 -21.09
CA VAL A 223 2.84 -0.56 -21.60
C VAL A 223 4.07 -0.84 -20.74
N LYS A 224 5.21 -1.16 -21.36
CA LYS A 224 6.50 -1.28 -20.67
C LYS A 224 7.07 0.10 -20.38
N ARG A 225 7.46 0.33 -19.14
CA ARG A 225 8.05 1.59 -18.67
C ARG A 225 9.32 1.31 -17.87
N ASP A 226 10.28 2.21 -17.95
CA ASP A 226 11.56 2.11 -17.23
C ASP A 226 11.51 2.94 -15.96
N TYR A 227 11.84 2.34 -14.83
CA TYR A 227 11.91 2.99 -13.52
C TYR A 227 13.28 2.78 -12.88
N ASP A 228 13.79 3.79 -12.19
CA ASP A 228 15.04 3.67 -11.43
C ASP A 228 14.99 4.53 -10.16
N CYS A 229 16.00 4.38 -9.31
CA CYS A 229 16.24 5.27 -8.19
C CYS A 229 17.74 5.58 -8.05
N PHE A 230 18.01 6.71 -7.40
CA PHE A 230 19.36 7.12 -7.04
C PHE A 230 19.84 6.51 -5.71
N ASP A 231 19.15 5.50 -5.18
CA ASP A 231 19.64 4.74 -4.03
C ASP A 231 20.58 3.61 -4.49
N VAL A 232 21.84 3.69 -4.10
CA VAL A 232 22.87 2.70 -4.43
C VAL A 232 22.51 1.30 -3.88
N ARG A 233 21.80 1.24 -2.76
CA ARG A 233 21.39 -0.04 -2.13
C ARG A 233 20.51 -0.86 -3.05
N PHE A 234 19.67 -0.22 -3.87
CA PHE A 234 18.79 -0.93 -4.81
C PHE A 234 19.60 -1.84 -5.75
N ARG A 235 20.74 -1.34 -6.26
CA ARG A 235 21.65 -2.09 -7.15
C ARG A 235 22.35 -3.26 -6.44
N GLN A 236 22.52 -3.20 -5.12
CA GLN A 236 23.11 -4.30 -4.35
C GLN A 236 22.20 -5.54 -4.31
N TYR A 237 20.90 -5.37 -4.56
CA TYR A 237 19.90 -6.43 -4.56
C TYR A 237 19.47 -6.85 -5.98
N ALA A 238 20.35 -6.73 -6.98
CA ALA A 238 20.08 -7.11 -8.38
C ALA A 238 19.63 -8.58 -8.56
N GLY A 239 20.03 -9.49 -7.67
CA GLY A 239 19.60 -10.89 -7.69
C GLY A 239 18.18 -11.14 -7.16
N LYS A 240 17.51 -10.14 -6.56
CA LYS A 240 16.15 -10.27 -6.04
C LYS A 240 15.11 -9.96 -7.12
N ARG A 241 13.93 -10.56 -6.97
CA ARG A 241 12.74 -10.23 -7.76
C ARG A 241 11.80 -9.33 -6.97
N TRP A 242 11.19 -8.39 -7.66
CA TRP A 242 10.42 -7.28 -7.09
C TRP A 242 8.97 -7.31 -7.55
N THR A 243 8.04 -7.17 -6.61
CA THR A 243 6.65 -6.85 -6.90
C THR A 243 6.54 -5.33 -7.05
N VAL A 244 5.91 -4.87 -8.12
CA VAL A 244 5.72 -3.44 -8.38
C VAL A 244 4.31 -3.05 -8.00
N LYS A 245 4.21 -2.09 -7.06
CA LYS A 245 2.96 -1.45 -6.67
C LYS A 245 2.90 -0.05 -7.28
N TYR A 246 1.82 0.26 -7.98
CA TYR A 246 1.66 1.52 -8.72
C TYR A 246 0.26 2.11 -8.54
N ASP A 247 0.11 3.41 -8.77
CA ASP A 247 -1.19 4.07 -8.81
C ASP A 247 -1.65 4.21 -10.27
N PRO A 248 -2.76 3.59 -10.70
CA PRO A 248 -3.27 3.74 -12.06
C PRO A 248 -3.44 5.18 -12.53
N ASP A 249 -3.72 6.11 -11.62
CA ASP A 249 -3.95 7.53 -11.94
C ASP A 249 -2.65 8.35 -11.96
N ASN A 250 -1.57 7.82 -11.38
CA ASN A 250 -0.25 8.45 -11.38
C ASN A 250 0.86 7.40 -11.47
N LEU A 251 1.35 7.19 -12.70
CA LEU A 251 2.40 6.23 -13.02
C LEU A 251 3.82 6.78 -12.83
N HIS A 252 3.99 8.05 -12.45
CA HIS A 252 5.30 8.69 -12.41
C HIS A 252 6.21 8.08 -11.32
N GLU A 253 5.60 7.54 -10.26
CA GLU A 253 6.29 6.91 -9.15
C GLU A 253 5.68 5.54 -8.86
N VAL A 254 6.55 4.56 -8.61
CA VAL A 254 6.17 3.20 -8.25
C VAL A 254 6.96 2.71 -7.05
N LEU A 255 6.41 1.74 -6.35
CA LEU A 255 7.06 1.10 -5.21
C LEU A 255 7.49 -0.31 -5.59
N ALA A 256 8.79 -0.58 -5.53
CA ALA A 256 9.35 -1.92 -5.62
C ALA A 256 9.41 -2.56 -4.23
N VAL A 257 8.74 -3.70 -4.07
CA VAL A 257 8.67 -4.46 -2.81
C VAL A 257 9.30 -5.84 -3.01
N SER A 258 10.18 -6.25 -2.10
CA SER A 258 10.76 -7.59 -2.14
C SER A 258 9.73 -8.67 -1.80
N GLU A 259 10.00 -9.91 -2.17
CA GLU A 259 9.12 -11.05 -1.89
C GLU A 259 8.77 -11.22 -0.40
N ASP A 260 9.73 -10.95 0.47
CA ASP A 260 9.62 -10.97 1.93
C ASP A 260 9.03 -9.68 2.52
N GLY A 261 8.79 -8.64 1.70
CA GLY A 261 8.20 -7.36 2.12
C GLY A 261 9.09 -6.47 2.99
N THR A 262 10.32 -6.91 3.25
CA THR A 262 11.32 -6.24 4.12
C THR A 262 12.02 -5.09 3.42
N LEU A 263 12.30 -5.24 2.12
CA LEU A 263 12.97 -4.22 1.31
C LEU A 263 11.94 -3.51 0.44
N ARG A 264 12.02 -2.18 0.45
CA ARG A 264 11.12 -1.28 -0.25
C ARG A 264 11.94 -0.14 -0.84
N PHE A 265 11.72 0.11 -2.12
CA PHE A 265 12.39 1.19 -2.84
C PHE A 265 11.37 1.96 -3.68
N MET A 266 11.28 3.27 -3.43
CA MET A 266 10.54 4.18 -4.30
C MET A 266 11.36 4.39 -5.58
N LEU A 267 10.74 4.11 -6.72
CA LEU A 267 11.34 4.30 -8.04
C LEU A 267 10.56 5.36 -8.81
N THR A 268 11.28 6.17 -9.56
CA THR A 268 10.72 7.21 -10.44
C THR A 268 10.81 6.76 -11.88
N GLU A 269 9.83 7.16 -12.70
CA GLU A 269 9.89 6.93 -14.14
C GLU A 269 11.14 7.60 -14.71
N LYS A 270 11.87 6.86 -15.54
CA LYS A 270 13.11 7.34 -16.12
C LYS A 270 12.83 8.46 -17.11
N TYR A 271 13.42 9.62 -16.86
CA TYR A 271 13.32 10.75 -17.77
C TYR A 271 14.06 10.47 -19.08
N VAL A 272 13.35 10.56 -20.21
CA VAL A 272 13.92 10.38 -21.55
C VAL A 272 14.27 11.75 -22.12
N GLN A 273 15.57 12.04 -22.17
CA GLN A 273 16.05 13.30 -22.75
C GLN A 273 16.04 13.24 -24.28
N PRO A 274 15.66 14.35 -24.95
CA PRO A 274 15.81 14.44 -26.39
C PRO A 274 17.30 14.44 -26.77
N MET A 275 17.60 13.74 -27.86
CA MET A 275 18.97 13.66 -28.39
C MET A 275 19.41 15.00 -28.99
N ALA A 276 18.50 15.68 -29.69
CA ALA A 276 18.79 16.97 -30.30
C ALA A 276 18.79 18.09 -29.24
N LEU A 277 19.82 18.93 -29.27
CA LEU A 277 19.91 20.11 -28.39
C LEU A 277 18.76 21.09 -28.63
N ALA A 278 18.26 21.17 -29.87
CA ALA A 278 17.16 22.06 -30.26
C ALA A 278 15.82 21.66 -29.62
N ASP A 279 15.63 20.37 -29.35
CA ASP A 279 14.39 19.85 -28.75
C ASP A 279 14.41 19.88 -27.22
N ARG A 280 15.52 20.35 -26.63
CA ARG A 280 15.65 20.41 -25.17
C ARG A 280 14.68 21.40 -24.56
N LYS A 281 14.04 20.96 -23.49
CA LYS A 281 13.13 21.76 -22.69
C LYS A 281 13.80 22.20 -21.39
N GLU A 282 13.20 23.22 -20.78
CA GLU A 282 13.55 23.63 -19.43
C GLU A 282 13.41 22.43 -18.47
N GLY A 283 14.48 22.13 -17.73
CA GLY A 283 14.58 20.95 -16.85
C GLY A 283 15.46 19.81 -17.37
N ASP A 284 15.69 19.69 -18.69
CA ASP A 284 16.50 18.60 -19.27
C ASP A 284 17.95 18.61 -18.76
N ALA A 285 18.54 19.80 -18.69
CA ALA A 285 19.89 19.98 -18.20
C ALA A 285 20.00 19.60 -16.71
N ALA A 286 18.98 19.91 -15.91
CA ALA A 286 18.94 19.57 -14.49
C ALA A 286 18.81 18.04 -14.29
N ALA A 287 17.95 17.38 -15.06
CA ALA A 287 17.82 15.92 -15.03
C ALA A 287 19.13 15.23 -15.45
N LEU A 288 19.81 15.75 -16.48
CA LEU A 288 21.13 15.24 -16.88
C LEU A 288 22.17 15.40 -15.77
N GLN A 289 22.19 16.57 -15.14
CA GLN A 289 23.11 16.88 -14.05
C GLN A 289 22.93 15.93 -12.86
N GLN A 290 21.68 15.66 -12.46
CA GLN A 290 21.37 14.68 -11.41
C GLN A 290 21.94 13.29 -11.71
N VAL A 291 21.79 12.82 -12.96
CA VAL A 291 22.34 11.52 -13.39
C VAL A 291 23.87 11.54 -13.35
N GLN A 292 24.51 12.62 -13.79
CA GLN A 292 25.97 12.75 -13.76
C GLN A 292 26.51 12.77 -12.33
N ASP A 293 25.87 13.51 -11.44
CA ASP A 293 26.29 13.59 -10.04
C ASP A 293 26.09 12.25 -9.32
N PHE A 294 25.00 11.54 -9.60
CA PHE A 294 24.80 10.19 -9.09
C PHE A 294 25.88 9.22 -9.59
N ASN A 295 26.20 9.25 -10.89
CA ASN A 295 27.24 8.39 -11.47
C ASN A 295 28.61 8.67 -10.84
N ARG A 296 28.96 9.95 -10.64
CA ARG A 296 30.22 10.33 -9.97
C ARG A 296 30.28 9.79 -8.54
N HIS A 297 29.19 9.90 -7.79
CA HIS A 297 29.11 9.35 -6.43
C HIS A 297 29.17 7.82 -6.43
N LEU A 298 28.54 7.16 -7.40
CA LEU A 298 28.60 5.71 -7.54
C LEU A 298 30.02 5.22 -7.85
N GLU A 299 30.74 5.90 -8.74
CA GLU A 299 32.15 5.60 -9.04
C GLU A 299 33.02 5.69 -7.77
N GLN A 300 32.87 6.77 -7.00
CA GLN A 300 33.56 6.93 -5.72
C GLN A 300 33.25 5.78 -4.75
N HIS A 301 31.97 5.46 -4.55
CA HIS A 301 31.54 4.37 -3.69
C HIS A 301 32.11 3.00 -4.10
N VAL A 302 32.15 2.72 -5.41
CA VAL A 302 32.72 1.48 -5.95
C VAL A 302 34.23 1.45 -5.73
N THR A 303 34.94 2.55 -5.98
CA THR A 303 36.39 2.64 -5.77
C THR A 303 36.76 2.45 -4.30
N GLU A 304 36.03 3.06 -3.37
CA GLU A 304 36.22 2.85 -1.93
C GLU A 304 36.02 1.37 -1.54
N ARG A 305 34.96 0.75 -2.06
CA ARG A 305 34.67 -0.66 -1.79
C ARG A 305 35.75 -1.59 -2.35
N LEU A 306 36.27 -1.29 -3.54
CA LEU A 306 37.39 -2.01 -4.14
C LEU A 306 38.67 -1.84 -3.31
N THR A 307 38.93 -0.65 -2.80
CA THR A 307 40.08 -0.37 -1.94
C THR A 307 40.03 -1.20 -0.66
N LEU A 308 38.88 -1.20 0.03
CA LEU A 308 38.66 -2.04 1.23
C LEU A 308 38.80 -3.54 0.92
N ALA A 309 38.28 -3.98 -0.22
CA ALA A 309 38.43 -5.37 -0.65
C ALA A 309 39.90 -5.71 -0.92
N TYR A 310 40.65 -4.78 -1.53
CA TYR A 310 42.08 -4.93 -1.78
C TYR A 310 42.87 -4.99 -0.48
N GLU A 311 42.66 -4.07 0.47
CA GLU A 311 43.30 -4.07 1.79
C GLU A 311 43.07 -5.37 2.56
N LYS A 312 41.86 -5.95 2.47
CA LYS A 312 41.55 -7.25 3.08
C LYS A 312 42.19 -8.42 2.33
N ALA A 313 42.25 -8.35 1.00
CA ALA A 313 42.81 -9.41 0.17
C ALA A 313 44.34 -9.41 0.19
N GLN A 314 44.98 -8.25 0.31
CA GLN A 314 46.43 -8.06 0.27
C GLN A 314 47.18 -8.94 1.28
N PRO A 315 46.83 -9.02 2.58
CA PRO A 315 47.52 -9.92 3.50
C PRO A 315 47.30 -11.40 3.14
N VAL A 316 46.15 -11.77 2.56
CA VAL A 316 45.87 -13.15 2.11
C VAL A 316 46.67 -13.52 0.87
N ILE A 317 46.84 -12.56 -0.05
CA ILE A 317 47.64 -12.72 -1.27
C ILE A 317 49.14 -12.71 -0.94
N ALA A 318 49.56 -11.86 0.00
CA ALA A 318 50.95 -11.75 0.46
C ALA A 318 51.40 -12.92 1.34
N GLN A 319 50.50 -13.82 1.76
CA GLN A 319 50.86 -15.11 2.34
C GLN A 319 51.49 -16.00 1.26
N ASP A 320 52.78 -15.79 1.05
CA ASP A 320 53.57 -16.50 0.08
C ASP A 320 53.81 -17.93 0.59
N ASN A 321 53.05 -18.87 0.02
CA ASN A 321 53.32 -20.29 0.19
C ASN A 321 53.56 -20.90 -1.19
N ILE A 322 54.52 -21.81 -1.27
CA ILE A 322 54.99 -22.44 -2.51
C ILE A 322 53.84 -23.13 -3.26
N LEU A 323 52.88 -23.71 -2.53
CA LEU A 323 51.71 -24.37 -3.08
C LEU A 323 50.75 -23.38 -3.78
N ASN A 324 50.56 -22.18 -3.23
CA ASN A 324 49.73 -21.12 -3.81
C ASN A 324 50.35 -20.54 -5.08
N ARG A 325 51.67 -20.40 -5.09
CA ARG A 325 52.42 -19.78 -6.17
C ARG A 325 52.57 -20.70 -7.38
N LEU A 326 52.85 -21.98 -7.15
CA LEU A 326 53.16 -22.92 -8.23
C LEU A 326 51.93 -23.72 -8.72
N LEU A 327 50.79 -23.64 -7.99
CA LEU A 327 49.55 -24.37 -8.30
C LEU A 327 49.77 -25.88 -8.54
N ILE A 328 50.80 -26.46 -7.92
CA ILE A 328 51.20 -27.86 -8.15
C ILE A 328 50.18 -28.78 -7.46
N CYS A 329 49.68 -29.77 -8.22
CA CYS A 329 48.81 -30.82 -7.71
C CYS A 329 49.61 -31.93 -7.01
N ASP A 330 49.00 -32.61 -6.04
CA ASP A 330 49.56 -33.86 -5.52
C ASP A 330 49.47 -35.00 -6.55
N SER A 331 50.01 -36.18 -6.23
CA SER A 331 50.00 -37.36 -7.09
C SER A 331 48.60 -37.90 -7.41
N ARG A 332 47.55 -37.38 -6.77
CA ARG A 332 46.13 -37.70 -7.03
C ARG A 332 45.42 -36.56 -7.79
N GLY A 333 46.16 -35.56 -8.26
CA GLY A 333 45.62 -34.41 -8.99
C GLY A 333 44.95 -33.35 -8.10
N GLN A 334 45.18 -33.38 -6.79
CA GLN A 334 44.47 -32.53 -5.83
C GLN A 334 45.34 -31.34 -5.39
N HIS A 335 44.87 -30.13 -5.70
CA HIS A 335 45.53 -28.87 -5.30
C HIS A 335 44.92 -28.26 -4.02
N LYS A 336 43.61 -28.46 -3.76
CA LYS A 336 42.88 -27.74 -2.70
C LYS A 336 42.80 -28.50 -1.37
N LEU A 337 43.08 -29.81 -1.36
CA LEU A 337 42.95 -30.67 -0.16
C LEU A 337 43.85 -30.25 1.01
N PRO A 338 45.15 -29.91 0.82
CA PRO A 338 46.01 -29.51 1.94
C PRO A 338 45.55 -28.21 2.63
N LYS A 339 44.98 -27.27 1.85
CA LYS A 339 44.35 -26.04 2.38
C LYS A 339 43.08 -26.35 3.18
N ALA A 340 42.24 -27.24 2.67
CA ALA A 340 41.00 -27.63 3.35
C ALA A 340 41.30 -28.34 4.69
N GLN A 341 42.29 -29.24 4.72
CA GLN A 341 42.73 -29.91 5.94
C GLN A 341 43.33 -28.95 6.98
N LYS A 342 44.10 -27.94 6.55
CA LYS A 342 44.58 -26.88 7.46
C LYS A 342 43.45 -26.05 8.07
N ARG A 343 42.41 -25.72 7.28
CA ARG A 343 41.23 -24.99 7.78
C ARG A 343 40.44 -25.82 8.79
N LEU A 344 40.21 -27.10 8.51
CA LEU A 344 39.54 -28.01 9.45
C LEU A 344 40.30 -28.08 10.79
N LYS A 345 41.62 -28.25 10.73
CA LYS A 345 42.47 -28.27 11.94
C LYS A 345 42.51 -26.94 12.70
N ALA A 346 42.32 -25.79 12.04
CA ALA A 346 42.31 -24.48 12.70
C ALA A 346 40.98 -24.22 13.43
N ILE A 347 39.85 -24.66 12.85
CA ILE A 347 38.52 -24.58 13.47
C ILE A 347 38.46 -25.43 14.75
N ASP A 348 39.10 -26.61 14.74
CA ASP A 348 39.20 -27.47 15.92
C ASP A 348 40.00 -26.83 17.08
N VAL A 349 40.87 -25.85 16.81
CA VAL A 349 41.66 -25.14 17.84
C VAL A 349 40.90 -23.94 18.40
N GLU A 350 40.20 -23.16 17.57
CA GLU A 350 39.34 -22.04 18.04
C GLU A 350 38.16 -22.53 18.89
N ALA A 351 37.60 -23.71 18.61
CA ALA A 351 36.54 -24.30 19.42
C ALA A 351 37.00 -24.69 20.85
N VAL A 352 38.31 -24.87 21.07
CA VAL A 352 38.90 -25.20 22.38
C VAL A 352 39.19 -23.96 23.22
N GLU A 353 39.27 -22.76 22.62
CA GLU A 353 39.53 -21.48 23.32
C GLU A 353 38.27 -20.73 23.78
N VAL A 354 37.09 -21.36 23.79
CA VAL A 354 35.91 -20.81 24.47
C VAL A 354 36.10 -20.97 25.98
N LYS A 355 36.62 -19.91 26.62
CA LYS A 355 36.75 -19.77 28.07
C LYS A 355 35.48 -20.22 28.79
N THR A 356 35.61 -21.29 29.57
CA THR A 356 34.65 -21.63 30.62
C THR A 356 34.59 -20.47 31.61
N VAL A 357 33.50 -19.71 31.59
CA VAL A 357 33.18 -18.76 32.65
C VAL A 357 32.87 -19.60 33.89
N GLU A 358 33.74 -19.53 34.90
CA GLU A 358 33.46 -20.10 36.22
C GLU A 358 32.22 -19.42 36.79
N VAL A 359 31.11 -20.16 36.83
CA VAL A 359 29.92 -19.78 37.58
C VAL A 359 30.26 -19.94 39.07
N PRO A 360 30.17 -18.89 39.90
CA PRO A 360 30.47 -19.03 41.32
C PRO A 360 29.47 -19.98 41.97
N LEU A 361 30.01 -21.03 42.59
CA LEU A 361 29.30 -22.01 43.41
C LEU A 361 28.60 -21.29 44.57
N ILE A 362 27.26 -21.35 44.59
CA ILE A 362 26.46 -20.97 45.75
C ILE A 362 26.72 -22.03 46.84
N PRO A 363 27.10 -21.65 48.08
CA PRO A 363 27.34 -22.59 49.16
C PRO A 363 26.09 -23.40 49.51
N GLN A 364 26.26 -24.71 49.73
CA GLN A 364 25.21 -25.61 50.23
C GLN A 364 24.62 -25.07 51.54
N GLY A 365 23.33 -24.72 51.54
CA GLY A 365 22.61 -24.35 52.77
C GLY A 365 21.58 -23.21 52.69
N ALA A 366 21.12 -22.79 51.50
CA ALA A 366 20.01 -21.84 51.39
C ALA A 366 18.69 -22.55 51.02
N ALA A 367 17.61 -22.20 51.71
CA ALA A 367 16.33 -22.89 51.73
C ALA A 367 15.63 -22.95 50.35
N ALA A 368 15.02 -24.10 50.07
CA ALA A 368 14.24 -24.38 48.87
C ALA A 368 12.80 -23.84 48.99
N SER A 369 12.52 -22.75 48.29
CA SER A 369 11.19 -22.29 47.83
C SER A 369 11.47 -21.23 46.76
N ASP A 370 11.08 -21.36 45.50
CA ASP A 370 9.73 -21.64 45.02
C ASP A 370 9.73 -22.44 43.71
N LYS A 371 8.67 -23.21 43.52
CA LYS A 371 8.29 -23.83 42.25
C LYS A 371 7.68 -22.75 41.35
N ASP A 372 8.33 -22.43 40.24
CA ASP A 372 7.65 -21.83 39.09
C ASP A 372 7.61 -22.84 37.95
N ASP A 373 6.40 -23.32 37.73
CA ASP A 373 5.93 -24.26 36.72
C ASP A 373 5.76 -23.52 35.38
N TYR A 374 6.56 -23.87 34.37
CA TYR A 374 6.39 -23.40 32.99
C TYR A 374 5.85 -24.55 32.12
N SER A 375 4.61 -24.95 32.40
CA SER A 375 3.79 -25.76 31.51
C SER A 375 2.98 -24.86 30.57
N ILE A 376 3.58 -24.52 29.42
CA ILE A 376 2.84 -24.22 28.18
C ILE A 376 3.71 -24.54 26.96
N PHE A 377 3.63 -25.79 26.52
CA PHE A 377 3.48 -26.17 25.12
C PHE A 377 2.22 -27.03 25.00
#